data_AF-A0A834PUT1-F1
#
_entry.id   AF-A0A834PUT1-F1
#
_cell.length_a   1.000
_cell.length_b   1.000
_cell.length_c   1.000
_cell.angle_alpha   90.00
_cell.angle_beta   90.00
_cell.angle_gamma   90.00
#
_symmetry.space_group_name_H-M   'P 1'
#
loop_
_entity.id
_entity.type
_entity.pdbx_description
1 polymer ?
#
loop_
_entity_poly.entity_id
_entity_poly.type
_entity_poly.pdbx_seq_one_letter_code
_entity_poly.pdbx_strand_id
1 'polypeptide(L)'
;MCGNSFILISVGDQRHLPLLSLFLGTKRKREGISRIHRSWVALIPARCPFCPSPPQGASGRLAWGWAPWVRSPVGLRAGGSGSAVRRPQQPPRPSEPYKLAAPEPANRPLLAVASCSMARNTNLRWKLPLTCLFLQVAMIVLFGVFVRYDPEAHAQWWVEKKRRNFSSDLENEFYYRYPSFQDVHTMVFVGFGFLMTFLQRYGFSAVGFNFLLAAFGIQWALLLQGWLHHFEGGYILLGIENLINADFCVASVCVAFGAVLGKVSPVQLLIMTFFQVTLFTVNEFILLNLLEVKDAGGSMTIHTFGAYFGLTVTWILYRRNLEQSKRKQSSAYHSDLFSMIGTLFLWIFWPSFNSAVSYHGDAQHRAALNTYCSLAASVLTSVAMSSALNKKGKLDMVHIQNATLAGGVGVGTAAEMMLMPYGSLIVGSICGFFSTLGFVYIMPFLESRLRIQDTCGIHNLHGIPGIIGGIVGAVTAVYAKPDIYGDPGIVHSLDFHHFKAWSTTKTQGEFQAYGLLLTLAMAFGGGIILGLILRLPFWGQAADDNCFEDAVYWEMHEEKSTVYLPEDPTLKPPAPSVPLSPSVPAAPLSSSEPLGHSVPLAPLVSSTSLIP
;
A
#
# COMPACT_ATOMS: atom_id res chain seq x y z
N MET A 1 -1.29 -69.11 11.54
CA MET A 1 -1.84 -69.76 10.34
C MET A 1 -2.30 -68.65 9.39
N CYS A 2 -1.71 -68.63 8.19
CA CYS A 2 -2.03 -67.87 6.96
C CYS A 2 -2.43 -66.39 7.09
N GLY A 3 -1.74 -65.39 6.52
CA GLY A 3 -0.95 -65.37 5.29
C GLY A 3 -1.70 -64.55 4.22
N ASN A 4 -1.20 -63.35 3.90
CA ASN A 4 -0.85 -62.93 2.54
C ASN A 4 -0.68 -61.40 2.43
N SER A 5 0.56 -61.01 2.17
CA SER A 5 0.95 -59.75 1.54
C SER A 5 0.55 -59.79 0.05
N PHE A 6 0.14 -58.65 -0.49
CA PHE A 6 0.32 -58.35 -1.92
C PHE A 6 0.90 -56.95 -2.10
N ILE A 7 2.08 -56.94 -2.70
CA ILE A 7 2.73 -55.80 -3.34
C ILE A 7 2.18 -55.75 -4.76
N LEU A 8 1.77 -54.58 -5.24
CA LEU A 8 1.64 -54.32 -6.66
C LEU A 8 2.57 -53.16 -7.03
N ILE A 9 3.60 -53.49 -7.81
CA ILE A 9 4.42 -52.54 -8.57
C ILE A 9 4.13 -52.83 -10.05
N SER A 10 3.76 -51.80 -10.80
CA SER A 10 3.92 -51.69 -12.26
C SER A 10 4.12 -50.21 -12.56
N VAL A 11 5.35 -49.72 -12.67
CA VAL A 11 6.13 -49.53 -13.91
C VAL A 11 5.34 -48.80 -15.02
N GLY A 12 5.64 -47.50 -15.14
CA GLY A 12 5.93 -46.81 -16.39
C GLY A 12 4.80 -46.48 -17.36
N ASP A 13 4.49 -45.18 -17.52
CA ASP A 13 4.69 -44.57 -18.85
C ASP A 13 5.09 -43.10 -18.68
N GLN A 14 6.18 -42.73 -19.36
CA GLN A 14 6.56 -41.35 -19.61
C GLN A 14 5.60 -40.77 -20.64
N ARG A 15 5.12 -39.54 -20.44
CA ARG A 15 5.00 -38.59 -21.54
C ARG A 15 4.84 -37.15 -21.04
N HIS A 16 5.79 -36.32 -21.45
CA HIS A 16 5.76 -34.87 -21.36
C HIS A 16 4.61 -34.25 -22.20
N LEU A 17 4.07 -33.14 -21.68
CA LEU A 17 3.36 -31.95 -22.25
C LEU A 17 3.17 -31.82 -23.79
N PRO A 18 2.17 -31.06 -24.31
CA PRO A 18 1.65 -29.79 -23.75
C PRO A 18 0.12 -29.52 -23.85
N LEU A 19 -0.41 -28.78 -22.86
CA LEU A 19 -1.76 -28.22 -22.86
C LEU A 19 -1.75 -26.81 -23.45
N LEU A 20 -2.05 -26.70 -24.75
CA LEU A 20 -2.41 -25.45 -25.41
C LEU A 20 -3.32 -25.71 -26.61
N SER A 21 -4.60 -25.99 -26.37
CA SER A 21 -5.66 -25.89 -27.41
C SER A 21 -7.03 -26.19 -26.82
N LEU A 22 -7.88 -25.18 -26.62
CA LEU A 22 -9.33 -25.32 -26.72
C LEU A 22 -9.99 -23.94 -26.86
N PHE A 23 -9.89 -23.40 -28.08
CA PHE A 23 -10.87 -22.49 -28.65
C PHE A 23 -11.50 -23.20 -29.86
N LEU A 24 -12.80 -22.96 -30.09
CA LEU A 24 -13.69 -23.57 -31.10
C LEU A 24 -14.24 -24.94 -30.63
N GLY A 25 -15.52 -25.17 -30.34
CA GLY A 25 -16.76 -24.48 -30.67
C GLY A 25 -17.73 -25.49 -31.27
N THR A 26 -18.77 -25.91 -30.55
CA THR A 26 -19.97 -26.52 -31.15
C THR A 26 -21.24 -26.20 -30.36
N LYS A 27 -22.34 -26.08 -31.11
CA LYS A 27 -23.63 -25.48 -30.78
C LYS A 27 -24.63 -26.45 -30.14
N ARG A 28 -25.55 -25.85 -29.36
CA ARG A 28 -26.98 -26.16 -29.13
C ARG A 28 -27.37 -27.38 -28.28
N LYS A 29 -28.08 -27.10 -27.19
CA LYS A 29 -29.55 -27.31 -27.09
C LYS A 29 -30.18 -26.41 -26.01
N ARG A 30 -31.39 -25.90 -26.30
CA ARG A 30 -32.27 -25.10 -25.45
C ARG A 30 -33.30 -26.03 -24.79
N GLU A 31 -33.63 -25.74 -23.53
CA GLU A 31 -34.91 -25.90 -22.80
C GLU A 31 -34.55 -25.44 -21.36
N GLY A 32 -35.16 -24.48 -20.67
CA GLY A 32 -36.52 -23.99 -20.66
C GLY A 32 -37.14 -24.39 -19.30
N ILE A 33 -37.15 -23.50 -18.29
CA ILE A 33 -38.14 -23.40 -17.20
C ILE A 33 -37.84 -22.16 -16.32
N SER A 34 -38.91 -21.61 -15.77
CA SER A 34 -39.17 -20.23 -15.41
C SER A 34 -38.97 -19.84 -13.95
N ARG A 35 -38.79 -18.51 -13.74
CA ARG A 35 -39.28 -17.63 -12.66
C ARG A 35 -39.14 -18.10 -11.20
N ILE A 36 -38.50 -17.28 -10.37
CA ILE A 36 -39.06 -16.76 -9.08
C ILE A 36 -38.29 -15.50 -8.62
N HIS A 37 -39.11 -14.50 -8.27
CA HIS A 37 -38.98 -13.30 -7.42
C HIS A 37 -37.68 -12.50 -7.20
N ARG A 38 -37.83 -11.19 -7.48
CA ARG A 38 -37.10 -10.07 -6.87
C ARG A 38 -37.61 -9.84 -5.45
N SER A 39 -36.69 -9.62 -4.51
CA SER A 39 -36.90 -8.76 -3.34
C SER A 39 -35.60 -8.04 -3.03
N TRP A 40 -35.61 -6.72 -3.20
CA TRP A 40 -34.59 -5.81 -2.69
C TRP A 40 -34.93 -5.52 -1.23
N VAL A 41 -33.97 -5.72 -0.33
CA VAL A 41 -34.03 -5.18 1.03
C VAL A 41 -32.73 -4.41 1.25
N ALA A 42 -32.87 -3.09 1.32
CA ALA A 42 -31.84 -2.20 1.81
C ALA A 42 -31.78 -2.33 3.34
N LEU A 43 -30.60 -2.63 3.88
CA LEU A 43 -30.33 -2.57 5.31
C LEU A 43 -29.46 -1.34 5.58
N ILE A 44 -30.09 -0.36 6.21
CA ILE A 44 -29.49 0.82 6.84
C ILE A 44 -28.92 0.36 8.19
N PRO A 45 -27.65 0.64 8.55
CA PRO A 45 -27.20 0.44 9.91
C PRO A 45 -27.81 1.49 10.83
N ALA A 46 -28.68 1.04 11.73
CA ALA A 46 -29.14 1.79 12.88
C ALA A 46 -27.99 2.02 13.87
N ARG A 47 -28.07 3.16 14.58
CA ARG A 47 -27.11 3.65 15.58
C ARG A 47 -26.89 2.64 16.71
N CYS A 48 -25.62 2.41 17.07
CA CYS A 48 -25.21 1.82 18.34
C CYS A 48 -25.67 2.68 19.53
N PRO A 49 -26.23 2.10 20.60
CA PRO A 49 -26.44 2.77 21.87
C PRO A 49 -25.55 2.14 22.95
N PHE A 50 -24.25 2.41 22.99
CA PHE A 50 -23.41 2.12 24.17
C PHE A 50 -22.20 3.06 24.22
N CYS A 51 -22.38 4.20 24.88
CA CYS A 51 -21.29 4.99 25.49
C CYS A 51 -21.62 5.10 26.98
N PRO A 52 -20.71 4.73 27.91
CA PRO A 52 -20.87 5.06 29.30
C PRO A 52 -20.45 6.52 29.55
N SER A 53 -21.35 7.30 30.12
CA SER A 53 -21.07 8.63 30.68
C SER A 53 -20.29 8.52 32.00
N PRO A 54 -19.47 9.53 32.36
CA PRO A 54 -18.49 9.45 33.44
C PRO A 54 -19.12 9.64 34.83
N PRO A 55 -18.49 9.16 35.91
CA PRO A 55 -18.95 9.45 37.27
C PRO A 55 -18.50 10.86 37.70
N GLN A 56 -19.44 11.66 38.20
CA GLN A 56 -19.16 12.86 38.98
C GLN A 56 -19.24 12.55 40.49
N GLY A 57 -18.20 12.97 41.22
CA GLY A 57 -18.35 13.66 42.49
C GLY A 57 -18.11 12.87 43.78
N ALA A 58 -16.87 12.92 44.29
CA ALA A 58 -16.65 13.13 45.72
C ALA A 58 -15.29 13.84 45.96
N SER A 59 -15.41 14.95 46.67
CA SER A 59 -14.43 15.87 47.25
C SER A 59 -13.08 15.31 47.70
N GLY A 60 -12.00 16.02 47.37
CA GLY A 60 -10.69 15.92 48.02
C GLY A 60 -9.78 17.06 47.60
N ARG A 61 -9.54 18.00 48.52
CA ARG A 61 -8.73 19.22 48.35
C ARG A 61 -7.27 18.89 48.05
N LEU A 62 -6.62 19.66 47.17
CA LEU A 62 -5.25 20.13 47.36
C LEU A 62 -4.97 21.31 46.40
N ALA A 63 -4.55 22.40 47.02
CA ALA A 63 -4.36 23.71 46.41
C ALA A 63 -2.99 23.83 45.73
N TRP A 64 -2.92 24.55 44.61
CA TRP A 64 -1.70 25.19 44.14
C TRP A 64 -2.00 26.65 43.83
N GLY A 65 -1.51 27.51 44.70
CA GLY A 65 -1.68 28.95 44.65
C GLY A 65 -0.79 29.59 43.59
N TRP A 66 -1.37 30.57 42.90
CA TRP A 66 -0.65 31.61 42.18
C TRP A 66 -0.57 32.85 43.07
N ALA A 67 0.63 33.40 43.28
CA ALA A 67 0.79 34.79 43.67
C ALA A 67 2.19 35.34 43.28
N PRO A 68 2.29 36.63 42.92
CA PRO A 68 3.44 37.27 42.29
C PRO A 68 4.36 37.99 43.31
N TRP A 69 5.57 38.35 42.88
CA TRP A 69 6.42 39.29 43.61
C TRP A 69 6.89 40.44 42.70
N VAL A 70 6.83 41.65 43.26
CA VAL A 70 6.98 42.96 42.64
C VAL A 70 8.02 43.77 43.44
N ARG A 71 8.81 44.58 42.71
CA ARG A 71 9.59 45.81 43.06
C ARG A 71 11.01 45.71 43.69
N SER A 72 12.00 46.14 42.90
CA SER A 72 12.83 47.40 42.97
C SER A 72 13.25 47.96 44.34
N PRO A 73 14.42 48.66 44.51
CA PRO A 73 14.82 49.85 43.70
C PRO A 73 16.32 50.26 43.51
N VAL A 74 16.54 51.11 42.50
CA VAL A 74 17.40 52.34 42.36
C VAL A 74 18.95 52.30 42.41
N GLY A 75 19.57 52.90 41.38
CA GLY A 75 20.91 53.50 41.39
C GLY A 75 21.22 54.31 40.10
N LEU A 76 21.41 55.63 40.24
CA LEU A 76 21.56 56.67 39.19
C LEU A 76 22.98 56.86 38.64
N ARG A 77 23.09 57.35 37.38
CA ARG A 77 23.93 58.46 36.82
C ARG A 77 24.17 58.24 35.31
N ALA A 78 24.44 59.21 34.43
CA ALA A 78 24.06 60.61 34.18
C ALA A 78 24.82 61.03 32.90
N GLY A 79 24.21 61.87 32.04
CA GLY A 79 24.84 62.62 30.94
C GLY A 79 24.72 61.94 29.55
N GLY A 80 24.38 62.62 28.46
CA GLY A 80 24.13 64.04 28.21
C GLY A 80 24.19 64.29 26.69
N SER A 81 23.14 64.92 26.16
CA SER A 81 23.04 65.74 24.93
C SER A 81 23.96 65.52 23.72
N GLY A 82 23.35 65.45 22.53
CA GLY A 82 23.63 66.48 21.52
C GLY A 82 23.91 66.01 20.08
N SER A 83 23.09 66.53 19.17
CA SER A 83 23.43 66.94 17.80
C SER A 83 23.32 65.92 16.65
N ALA A 84 22.43 66.28 15.72
CA ALA A 84 22.27 65.74 14.38
C ALA A 84 23.46 66.10 13.48
N VAL A 85 24.01 65.13 12.73
CA VAL A 85 24.81 65.40 11.54
C VAL A 85 24.49 64.38 10.44
N ARG A 86 24.30 64.93 9.23
CA ARG A 86 23.93 64.30 7.97
C ARG A 86 24.89 63.17 7.56
N ARG A 87 24.34 62.09 7.00
CA ARG A 87 25.12 61.10 6.21
C ARG A 87 25.45 61.70 4.83
N PRO A 88 26.69 61.60 4.33
CA PRO A 88 27.02 61.95 2.96
C PRO A 88 26.66 60.82 1.99
N GLN A 89 26.03 61.21 0.87
CA GLN A 89 25.77 60.41 -0.31
C GLN A 89 27.09 60.00 -0.99
N GLN A 90 27.18 58.75 -1.43
CA GLN A 90 28.25 58.28 -2.31
C GLN A 90 28.05 58.80 -3.75
N PRO A 91 29.12 59.22 -4.45
CA PRO A 91 29.04 59.70 -5.82
C PRO A 91 28.90 58.56 -6.85
N PRO A 92 28.29 58.83 -8.02
CA PRO A 92 28.06 57.83 -9.07
C PRO A 92 29.36 57.48 -9.82
N ARG A 93 29.48 56.21 -10.24
CA ARG A 93 30.58 55.74 -11.09
C ARG A 93 30.39 56.18 -12.55
N PRO A 94 31.49 56.46 -13.27
CA PRO A 94 31.46 56.94 -14.65
C PRO A 94 31.16 55.81 -15.65
N SER A 95 30.49 56.22 -16.73
CA SER A 95 30.16 55.47 -17.94
C SER A 95 31.38 55.06 -18.74
N GLU A 96 31.43 53.79 -19.17
CA GLU A 96 32.32 53.30 -20.23
C GLU A 96 31.52 52.78 -21.44
N PRO A 97 32.15 52.71 -22.63
CA PRO A 97 31.51 53.08 -23.90
C PRO A 97 30.99 51.89 -24.73
N TYR A 98 30.15 52.25 -25.70
CA TYR A 98 29.63 51.43 -26.80
C TYR A 98 30.60 50.36 -27.30
N LYS A 99 30.20 49.09 -27.22
CA LYS A 99 30.75 47.99 -28.03
C LYS A 99 29.70 47.52 -29.03
N LEU A 100 30.11 47.55 -30.30
CA LEU A 100 29.36 47.15 -31.49
C LEU A 100 28.72 45.76 -31.34
N ALA A 101 27.49 45.66 -31.86
CA ALA A 101 26.82 44.41 -32.12
C ALA A 101 27.62 43.54 -33.09
N ALA A 102 27.85 42.28 -32.71
CA ALA A 102 28.28 41.23 -33.63
C ALA A 102 27.05 40.65 -34.37
N PRO A 103 27.18 40.30 -35.67
CA PRO A 103 26.05 39.87 -36.49
C PRO A 103 25.55 38.47 -36.10
N GLU A 104 24.22 38.30 -36.13
CA GLU A 104 23.54 37.00 -36.03
C GLU A 104 24.10 35.99 -37.06
N PRO A 105 24.35 34.73 -36.69
CA PRO A 105 24.53 33.68 -37.67
C PRO A 105 23.17 33.28 -38.25
N ALA A 106 23.10 33.36 -39.57
CA ALA A 106 21.96 33.06 -40.42
C ALA A 106 21.22 31.75 -40.07
N ASN A 107 19.88 31.85 -40.14
CA ASN A 107 18.91 30.77 -40.19
C ASN A 107 19.41 29.57 -41.01
N ARG A 108 19.83 28.50 -40.31
CA ARG A 108 19.75 27.15 -40.86
C ARG A 108 18.36 26.62 -40.53
N PRO A 109 17.59 26.13 -41.51
CA PRO A 109 16.35 25.45 -41.20
C PRO A 109 16.72 24.18 -40.45
N LEU A 110 16.57 24.19 -39.12
CA LEU A 110 16.41 22.98 -38.35
C LEU A 110 15.21 22.28 -38.96
N LEU A 111 15.48 21.19 -39.67
CA LEU A 111 14.51 20.12 -39.87
C LEU A 111 14.00 19.74 -38.48
N ALA A 112 12.94 20.42 -38.06
CA ALA A 112 12.04 19.94 -37.05
C ALA A 112 11.50 18.64 -37.62
N VAL A 113 12.17 17.54 -37.30
CA VAL A 113 11.53 16.25 -37.23
C VAL A 113 10.46 16.45 -36.17
N ALA A 114 9.27 16.85 -36.63
CA ALA A 114 8.05 16.67 -35.91
C ALA A 114 7.99 15.18 -35.61
N SER A 115 8.54 14.79 -34.47
CA SER A 115 8.26 13.52 -33.86
C SER A 115 6.77 13.59 -33.60
N CYS A 116 6.01 13.03 -34.55
CA CYS A 116 4.59 12.79 -34.42
C CYS A 116 4.43 11.99 -33.13
N SER A 117 4.17 12.70 -32.03
CA SER A 117 3.64 12.13 -30.80
C SER A 117 2.31 11.54 -31.24
N MET A 118 2.34 10.28 -31.64
CA MET A 118 1.15 9.54 -32.02
C MET A 118 0.24 9.68 -30.80
N ALA A 119 -0.82 10.48 -30.92
CA ALA A 119 -1.71 10.80 -29.82
C ALA A 119 -2.18 9.47 -29.21
N ARG A 120 -1.61 9.10 -28.06
CA ARG A 120 -1.90 7.81 -27.45
C ARG A 120 -3.33 7.89 -26.94
N ASN A 121 -4.21 7.06 -27.49
CA ASN A 121 -5.60 7.03 -27.09
C ASN A 121 -5.71 6.48 -25.66
N THR A 122 -5.87 7.38 -24.69
CA THR A 122 -6.08 7.10 -23.26
C THR A 122 -7.54 6.82 -22.92
N ASN A 123 -8.46 6.88 -23.90
CA ASN A 123 -9.85 6.52 -23.66
C ASN A 123 -9.97 5.01 -23.38
N LEU A 124 -10.29 4.67 -22.13
CA LEU A 124 -10.37 3.29 -21.65
C LEU A 124 -11.79 2.71 -21.67
N ARG A 125 -12.79 3.39 -22.27
CA ARG A 125 -14.21 2.99 -22.25
C ARG A 125 -14.46 1.53 -22.64
N TRP A 126 -13.63 0.97 -23.51
CA TRP A 126 -13.70 -0.45 -23.88
C TRP A 126 -12.60 -1.30 -23.25
N LYS A 127 -11.35 -0.81 -23.24
CA LYS A 127 -10.19 -1.59 -22.79
C LYS A 127 -10.29 -1.97 -21.31
N LEU A 128 -10.59 -1.00 -20.43
CA LEU A 128 -10.61 -1.26 -19.00
C LEU A 128 -11.79 -2.18 -18.60
N PRO A 129 -13.05 -1.92 -19.01
CA PRO A 129 -14.14 -2.83 -18.68
C PRO A 129 -13.92 -4.24 -19.23
N LEU A 130 -13.39 -4.38 -20.46
CA LEU A 130 -13.16 -5.69 -21.06
C LEU A 130 -12.07 -6.47 -20.30
N THR A 131 -10.97 -5.81 -19.92
CA THR A 131 -9.94 -6.42 -19.07
C THR A 131 -10.51 -6.84 -17.71
N CYS A 132 -11.21 -5.94 -17.00
CA CYS A 132 -11.77 -6.24 -15.68
C CYS A 132 -12.79 -7.38 -15.73
N LEU A 133 -13.75 -7.33 -16.66
CA LEU A 133 -14.78 -8.36 -16.78
C LEU A 133 -14.19 -9.70 -17.23
N PHE A 134 -13.21 -9.69 -18.15
CA PHE A 134 -12.53 -10.92 -18.55
C PHE A 134 -11.80 -11.58 -17.37
N LEU A 135 -10.99 -10.81 -16.64
CA LEU A 135 -10.25 -11.32 -15.48
C LEU A 135 -11.22 -11.81 -14.39
N GLN A 136 -12.28 -11.05 -14.10
CA GLN A 136 -13.24 -11.44 -13.05
C GLN A 136 -14.05 -12.69 -13.43
N VAL A 137 -14.48 -12.83 -14.69
CA VAL A 137 -15.14 -14.05 -15.17
C VAL A 137 -14.19 -15.24 -15.09
N ALA A 138 -12.92 -15.07 -15.46
CA ALA A 138 -11.90 -16.11 -15.31
C ALA A 138 -11.73 -16.50 -13.84
N MET A 139 -11.66 -15.54 -12.90
CA MET A 139 -11.59 -15.83 -11.47
C MET A 139 -12.80 -16.61 -10.98
N ILE A 140 -14.02 -16.21 -11.36
CA ILE A 140 -15.26 -16.93 -10.97
C ILE A 140 -15.22 -18.39 -11.45
N VAL A 141 -14.83 -18.62 -12.70
CA VAL A 141 -14.74 -19.98 -13.25
C VAL A 141 -13.68 -20.80 -12.51
N LEU A 142 -12.48 -20.25 -12.32
CA LEU A 142 -11.38 -20.95 -11.65
C LEU A 142 -11.70 -21.24 -10.18
N PHE A 143 -12.30 -20.30 -9.45
CA PHE A 143 -12.77 -20.51 -8.08
C PHE A 143 -13.85 -21.60 -8.02
N GLY A 144 -14.83 -21.56 -8.93
CA GLY A 144 -15.87 -22.58 -9.00
C GLY A 144 -15.31 -23.99 -9.23
N VAL A 145 -14.29 -24.11 -10.08
CA VAL A 145 -13.65 -25.39 -10.39
C VAL A 145 -12.76 -25.86 -9.25
N PHE A 146 -11.87 -25.01 -8.73
CA PHE A 146 -10.75 -25.44 -7.88
C PHE A 146 -10.90 -25.12 -6.40
N VAL A 147 -11.61 -24.07 -5.99
CA VAL A 147 -11.54 -23.56 -4.61
C VAL A 147 -12.70 -24.09 -3.76
N ARG A 148 -12.39 -24.60 -2.57
CA ARG A 148 -13.36 -25.08 -1.56
C ARG A 148 -13.02 -24.50 -0.20
N TYR A 149 -13.99 -24.42 0.69
CA TYR A 149 -13.71 -24.05 2.07
C TYR A 149 -12.87 -25.13 2.75
N ASP A 150 -11.85 -24.70 3.50
CA ASP A 150 -11.12 -25.56 4.42
C ASP A 150 -12.06 -26.20 5.47
N PRO A 151 -11.76 -27.40 6.01
CA PRO A 151 -12.56 -28.02 7.07
C PRO A 151 -12.89 -27.11 8.27
N GLU A 152 -12.02 -26.16 8.61
CA GLU A 152 -12.25 -25.18 9.70
C GLU A 152 -13.25 -24.08 9.33
N ALA A 153 -13.40 -23.78 8.05
CA ALA A 153 -14.42 -22.87 7.51
C ALA A 153 -15.70 -23.59 7.06
N HIS A 154 -15.67 -24.93 6.97
CA HIS A 154 -16.78 -25.73 6.50
C HIS A 154 -17.92 -25.79 7.54
N ALA A 155 -19.17 -25.87 7.10
CA ALA A 155 -20.35 -25.95 7.98
C ALA A 155 -20.36 -27.19 8.91
N GLN A 156 -19.49 -28.17 8.64
CA GLN A 156 -19.29 -29.37 9.46
C GLN A 156 -18.13 -29.24 10.45
N TRP A 157 -17.62 -28.03 10.70
CA TRP A 157 -16.55 -27.78 11.67
C TRP A 157 -16.76 -28.48 13.02
N TRP A 158 -18.00 -28.53 13.53
CA TRP A 158 -18.32 -29.24 14.78
C TRP A 158 -17.93 -30.72 14.78
N VAL A 159 -17.95 -31.39 13.62
CA VAL A 159 -17.48 -32.77 13.45
C VAL A 159 -15.96 -32.82 13.50
N GLU A 160 -15.29 -31.91 12.79
CA GLU A 160 -13.83 -31.83 12.73
C GLU A 160 -13.23 -31.48 14.09
N LYS A 161 -13.84 -30.52 14.80
CA LYS A 161 -13.53 -30.16 16.18
C LYS A 161 -13.56 -31.38 17.10
N LYS A 162 -14.62 -32.20 17.00
CA LYS A 162 -14.72 -33.45 17.76
C LYS A 162 -13.67 -34.48 17.32
N ARG A 163 -13.36 -34.57 16.02
CA ARG A 163 -12.35 -35.48 15.47
C ARG A 163 -10.94 -35.13 15.97
N ARG A 164 -10.61 -33.85 16.04
CA ARG A 164 -9.32 -33.33 16.50
C ARG A 164 -9.21 -33.21 18.03
N ASN A 165 -10.24 -33.62 18.78
CA ASN A 165 -10.35 -33.48 20.23
C ASN A 165 -10.17 -32.02 20.72
N PHE A 166 -10.64 -31.07 19.93
CA PHE A 166 -10.65 -29.67 20.28
C PHE A 166 -11.75 -29.38 21.31
N SER A 167 -11.32 -28.76 22.41
CA SER A 167 -12.12 -28.40 23.57
C SER A 167 -12.89 -27.08 23.39
N SER A 168 -12.42 -26.19 22.50
CA SER A 168 -12.95 -24.83 22.35
C SER A 168 -13.02 -24.39 20.89
N ASP A 169 -13.96 -23.50 20.55
CA ASP A 169 -13.97 -22.89 19.22
C ASP A 169 -12.77 -21.95 19.02
N LEU A 170 -12.17 -21.49 20.12
CA LEU A 170 -10.94 -20.70 20.09
C LEU A 170 -9.78 -21.46 19.44
N GLU A 171 -9.82 -22.78 19.38
CA GLU A 171 -8.80 -23.61 18.72
C GLU A 171 -8.93 -23.60 17.18
N ASN A 172 -9.96 -22.95 16.62
CA ASN A 172 -10.06 -22.67 15.19
C ASN A 172 -9.03 -21.59 14.81
N GLU A 173 -8.24 -21.85 13.76
CA GLU A 173 -7.14 -20.98 13.34
C GLU A 173 -7.62 -19.55 13.04
N PHE A 174 -8.88 -19.38 12.63
CA PHE A 174 -9.52 -18.08 12.44
C PHE A 174 -9.28 -17.15 13.62
N TYR A 175 -9.52 -17.60 14.86
CA TYR A 175 -9.45 -16.69 16.02
C TYR A 175 -8.03 -16.24 16.35
N TYR A 176 -7.01 -17.03 16.01
CA TYR A 176 -5.62 -16.67 16.23
C TYR A 176 -5.04 -15.81 15.10
N ARG A 177 -5.43 -16.08 13.84
CA ARG A 177 -4.82 -15.44 12.67
C ARG A 177 -5.63 -14.30 12.05
N TYR A 178 -6.94 -14.25 12.27
CA TYR A 178 -7.77 -13.18 11.70
C TYR A 178 -7.30 -11.77 12.09
N PRO A 179 -6.85 -11.49 13.33
CA PRO A 179 -6.29 -10.18 13.66
C PRO A 179 -5.06 -9.83 12.82
N SER A 180 -4.13 -10.77 12.65
CA SER A 180 -2.95 -10.56 11.80
C SER A 180 -3.34 -10.33 10.33
N PHE A 181 -4.34 -11.07 9.83
CA PHE A 181 -4.91 -10.82 8.51
C PHE A 181 -5.44 -9.39 8.39
N GLN A 182 -6.26 -8.91 9.34
CA GLN A 182 -6.84 -7.57 9.27
C GLN A 182 -5.77 -6.48 9.22
N ASP A 183 -4.69 -6.66 9.98
CA ASP A 183 -3.55 -5.74 10.01
C ASP A 183 -2.83 -5.71 8.65
N VAL A 184 -2.49 -6.88 8.10
CA VAL A 184 -1.84 -7.00 6.77
C VAL A 184 -2.75 -6.45 5.66
N HIS A 185 -4.04 -6.77 5.71
CA HIS A 185 -5.04 -6.26 4.78
C HIS A 185 -5.12 -4.73 4.82
N THR A 186 -5.09 -4.16 6.03
CA THR A 186 -5.09 -2.70 6.19
C THR A 186 -3.81 -2.08 5.63
N MET A 187 -2.66 -2.73 5.79
CA MET A 187 -1.41 -2.27 5.18
C MET A 187 -1.48 -2.25 3.64
N VAL A 188 -2.07 -3.28 3.02
CA VAL A 188 -2.22 -3.36 1.55
C VAL A 188 -3.15 -2.26 1.02
N PHE A 189 -4.35 -2.13 1.59
CA PHE A 189 -5.39 -1.26 1.02
C PHE A 189 -5.26 0.20 1.49
N VAL A 190 -5.00 0.43 2.78
CA VAL A 190 -4.87 1.77 3.36
C VAL A 190 -3.41 2.21 3.38
N GLY A 191 -2.51 1.37 3.88
CA GLY A 191 -1.09 1.69 4.04
C GLY A 191 -0.44 2.12 2.73
N PHE A 192 -0.27 1.18 1.79
CA PHE A 192 0.27 1.48 0.46
C PHE A 192 -0.61 2.46 -0.32
N GLY A 193 -1.94 2.27 -0.28
CA GLY A 193 -2.90 3.09 -1.00
C GLY A 193 -2.75 4.58 -0.70
N PHE A 194 -2.71 4.95 0.58
CA PHE A 194 -2.54 6.34 1.00
C PHE A 194 -1.10 6.81 0.93
N LEU A 195 -0.09 5.98 1.20
CA LEU A 195 1.33 6.37 1.07
C LEU A 195 1.63 6.94 -0.33
N MET A 196 1.03 6.34 -1.37
CA MET A 196 1.20 6.78 -2.75
C MET A 196 0.42 8.05 -3.12
N THR A 197 -0.43 8.59 -2.24
CA THR A 197 -1.21 9.81 -2.48
C THR A 197 -0.42 11.10 -2.30
N PHE A 198 0.88 11.03 -2.00
CA PHE A 198 1.74 12.23 -1.87
C PHE A 198 1.75 13.07 -3.15
N LEU A 199 1.55 12.47 -4.33
CA LEU A 199 1.45 13.17 -5.62
C LEU A 199 0.21 14.07 -5.66
N GLN A 200 0.42 15.39 -5.74
CA GLN A 200 -0.62 16.41 -5.58
C GLN A 200 -1.83 16.28 -6.53
N ARG A 201 -1.69 15.64 -7.69
CA ARG A 201 -2.73 15.48 -8.72
C ARG A 201 -2.90 14.04 -9.19
N TYR A 202 -2.45 13.08 -8.37
CA TYR A 202 -2.56 11.65 -8.68
C TYR A 202 -3.14 10.84 -7.51
N GLY A 203 -3.88 11.51 -6.62
CA GLY A 203 -4.44 10.92 -5.41
C GLY A 203 -5.50 9.87 -5.72
N PHE A 204 -6.40 10.13 -6.69
CA PHE A 204 -7.46 9.18 -7.06
C PHE A 204 -6.87 7.93 -7.71
N SER A 205 -5.92 8.10 -8.62
CA SER A 205 -5.23 7.00 -9.27
C SER A 205 -4.32 6.23 -8.31
N ALA A 206 -3.67 6.88 -7.34
CA ALA A 206 -2.88 6.20 -6.33
C ALA A 206 -3.74 5.22 -5.51
N VAL A 207 -4.74 5.74 -4.78
CA VAL A 207 -5.58 4.90 -3.90
C VAL A 207 -6.52 4.00 -4.69
N GLY A 208 -7.12 4.52 -5.77
CA GLY A 208 -8.09 3.80 -6.59
C GLY A 208 -7.47 2.70 -7.44
N PHE A 209 -6.28 2.91 -8.02
CA PHE A 209 -5.60 1.84 -8.75
C PHE A 209 -4.93 0.83 -7.81
N ASN A 210 -4.46 1.26 -6.62
CA ASN A 210 -4.06 0.33 -5.58
C ASN A 210 -5.22 -0.58 -5.18
N PHE A 211 -6.42 -0.01 -5.00
CA PHE A 211 -7.62 -0.80 -4.70
C PHE A 211 -7.94 -1.80 -5.82
N LEU A 212 -7.91 -1.35 -7.08
CA LEU A 212 -8.17 -2.20 -8.24
C LEU A 212 -7.15 -3.35 -8.36
N LEU A 213 -5.85 -3.05 -8.29
CA LEU A 213 -4.80 -4.05 -8.45
C LEU A 213 -4.82 -5.05 -7.29
N ALA A 214 -5.12 -4.61 -6.07
CA ALA A 214 -5.16 -5.48 -4.89
C ALA A 214 -6.38 -6.39 -4.93
N ALA A 215 -7.57 -5.86 -5.26
CA ALA A 215 -8.79 -6.66 -5.37
C ALA A 215 -8.69 -7.77 -6.43
N PHE A 216 -8.01 -7.51 -7.55
CA PHE A 216 -7.70 -8.55 -8.53
C PHE A 216 -6.58 -9.48 -8.03
N GLY A 217 -5.49 -8.91 -7.52
CA GLY A 217 -4.30 -9.64 -7.12
C GLY A 217 -4.56 -10.71 -6.08
N ILE A 218 -5.37 -10.42 -5.05
CA ILE A 218 -5.66 -11.41 -3.99
C ILE A 218 -6.38 -12.64 -4.53
N GLN A 219 -7.34 -12.45 -5.46
CA GLN A 219 -8.05 -13.57 -6.10
C GLN A 219 -7.09 -14.44 -6.90
N TRP A 220 -6.18 -13.81 -7.64
CA TRP A 220 -5.22 -14.52 -8.45
C TRP A 220 -4.15 -15.24 -7.62
N ALA A 221 -3.68 -14.60 -6.54
CA ALA A 221 -2.72 -15.16 -5.60
C ALA A 221 -3.30 -16.39 -4.88
N LEU A 222 -4.55 -16.34 -4.42
CA LEU A 222 -5.24 -17.47 -3.79
C LEU A 222 -5.26 -18.72 -4.69
N LEU A 223 -5.44 -18.54 -6.01
CA LEU A 223 -5.39 -19.65 -6.97
C LEU A 223 -3.97 -20.19 -7.14
N LEU A 224 -3.00 -19.31 -7.40
CA LEU A 224 -1.62 -19.73 -7.68
C LEU A 224 -0.92 -20.33 -6.47
N GLN A 225 -0.99 -19.65 -5.32
CA GLN A 225 -0.42 -20.17 -4.07
C GLN A 225 -1.21 -21.41 -3.61
N GLY A 226 -2.52 -21.43 -3.85
CA GLY A 226 -3.36 -22.61 -3.62
C GLY A 226 -2.88 -23.83 -4.39
N TRP A 227 -2.59 -23.70 -5.70
CA TRP A 227 -2.09 -24.82 -6.51
C TRP A 227 -0.71 -25.33 -6.09
N LEU A 228 0.17 -24.46 -5.60
CA LEU A 228 1.53 -24.86 -5.22
C LEU A 228 1.67 -25.35 -3.78
N HIS A 229 0.86 -24.83 -2.86
CA HIS A 229 1.04 -25.07 -1.42
C HIS A 229 -0.13 -25.79 -0.75
N HIS A 230 -1.36 -25.65 -1.25
CA HIS A 230 -2.58 -26.10 -0.54
C HIS A 230 -3.53 -26.90 -1.44
N PHE A 231 -2.98 -27.66 -2.38
CA PHE A 231 -3.75 -28.45 -3.34
C PHE A 231 -3.95 -29.88 -2.85
N GLU A 232 -5.10 -30.14 -2.25
CA GLU A 232 -5.44 -31.43 -1.64
C GLU A 232 -6.71 -32.00 -2.26
N GLY A 233 -6.69 -33.30 -2.58
CA GLY A 233 -7.86 -34.00 -3.12
C GLY A 233 -8.41 -33.42 -4.44
N GLY A 234 -7.58 -32.69 -5.19
CA GLY A 234 -7.98 -32.01 -6.42
C GLY A 234 -8.56 -30.60 -6.22
N TYR A 235 -8.52 -30.07 -4.99
CA TYR A 235 -9.06 -28.75 -4.65
C TYR A 235 -8.04 -27.90 -3.89
N ILE A 236 -8.21 -26.58 -3.97
CA ILE A 236 -7.55 -25.59 -3.13
C ILE A 236 -8.46 -25.37 -1.91
N LEU A 237 -7.95 -25.66 -0.72
CA LEU A 237 -8.65 -25.42 0.53
C LEU A 237 -8.41 -23.98 0.99
N LEU A 238 -9.49 -23.22 1.13
CA LEU A 238 -9.48 -21.80 1.48
C LEU A 238 -9.75 -21.62 2.98
N GLY A 239 -8.72 -21.20 3.69
CA GLY A 239 -8.72 -20.76 5.09
C GLY A 239 -8.08 -19.37 5.27
N ILE A 240 -7.93 -18.95 6.52
CA ILE A 240 -7.44 -17.59 6.86
C ILE A 240 -5.96 -17.40 6.51
N GLU A 241 -5.14 -18.44 6.63
CA GLU A 241 -3.73 -18.38 6.25
C GLU A 241 -3.55 -18.11 4.74
N ASN A 242 -4.43 -18.65 3.89
CA ASN A 242 -4.38 -18.36 2.45
C ASN A 242 -4.64 -16.88 2.16
N LEU A 243 -5.53 -16.23 2.92
CA LEU A 243 -5.81 -14.80 2.77
C LEU A 243 -4.60 -13.95 3.17
N ILE A 244 -3.90 -14.30 4.25
CA ILE A 244 -2.67 -13.62 4.68
C ILE A 244 -1.60 -13.70 3.58
N ASN A 245 -1.35 -14.91 3.06
CA ASN A 245 -0.35 -15.14 2.02
C ASN A 245 -0.70 -14.45 0.69
N ALA A 246 -1.99 -14.40 0.34
CA ALA A 246 -2.44 -13.66 -0.84
C ALA A 246 -2.18 -12.16 -0.70
N ASP A 247 -2.40 -11.59 0.48
CA ASP A 247 -2.10 -10.18 0.75
C ASP A 247 -0.59 -9.90 0.75
N PHE A 248 0.26 -10.82 1.24
CA PHE A 248 1.72 -10.70 1.11
C PHE A 248 2.18 -10.69 -0.35
N CYS A 249 1.63 -11.58 -1.17
CA CYS A 249 1.90 -11.60 -2.61
C CYS A 249 1.53 -10.25 -3.25
N VAL A 250 0.33 -9.73 -2.94
CA VAL A 250 -0.15 -8.44 -3.45
C VAL A 250 0.68 -7.27 -2.92
N ALA A 251 1.18 -7.33 -1.69
CA ALA A 251 2.08 -6.30 -1.15
C ALA A 251 3.33 -6.13 -2.04
N SER A 252 3.85 -7.21 -2.63
CA SER A 252 4.97 -7.11 -3.60
C SER A 252 4.57 -6.32 -4.87
N VAL A 253 3.31 -6.41 -5.29
CA VAL A 253 2.76 -5.67 -6.43
C VAL A 253 2.55 -4.20 -6.06
N CYS A 254 2.08 -3.91 -4.85
CA CYS A 254 2.01 -2.55 -4.31
C CYS A 254 3.39 -1.88 -4.27
N VAL A 255 4.43 -2.63 -3.87
CA VAL A 255 5.82 -2.17 -3.94
C VAL A 255 6.20 -1.84 -5.38
N ALA A 256 6.01 -2.75 -6.33
CA ALA A 256 6.36 -2.52 -7.73
C ALA A 256 5.57 -1.35 -8.36
N PHE A 257 4.30 -1.17 -7.96
CA PHE A 257 3.47 -0.05 -8.40
C PHE A 257 4.11 1.29 -8.04
N GLY A 258 4.74 1.41 -6.86
CA GLY A 258 5.44 2.64 -6.47
C GLY A 258 6.54 3.08 -7.45
N ALA A 259 7.22 2.16 -8.14
CA ALA A 259 8.20 2.54 -9.17
C ALA A 259 7.54 3.11 -10.43
N VAL A 260 6.37 2.60 -10.83
CA VAL A 260 5.68 2.97 -12.08
C VAL A 260 4.52 3.96 -11.89
N LEU A 261 4.22 4.33 -10.64
CA LEU A 261 3.16 5.24 -10.25
C LEU A 261 3.15 6.52 -11.11
N GLY A 262 1.96 6.95 -11.53
CA GLY A 262 1.81 8.15 -12.36
C GLY A 262 2.12 7.99 -13.85
N LYS A 263 2.70 6.85 -14.27
CA LYS A 263 3.18 6.66 -15.65
C LYS A 263 2.49 5.54 -16.41
N VAL A 264 1.68 4.71 -15.74
CA VAL A 264 1.02 3.54 -16.33
C VAL A 264 -0.50 3.64 -16.22
N SER A 265 -1.22 3.02 -17.16
CA SER A 265 -2.68 2.94 -17.13
C SER A 265 -3.16 1.85 -16.16
N PRO A 266 -4.42 1.88 -15.69
CA PRO A 266 -4.98 0.79 -14.87
C PRO A 266 -5.00 -0.55 -15.61
N VAL A 267 -5.06 -0.56 -16.95
CA VAL A 267 -4.94 -1.79 -17.75
C VAL A 267 -3.53 -2.37 -17.66
N GLN A 268 -2.49 -1.53 -17.76
CA GLN A 268 -1.11 -1.98 -17.57
C GLN A 268 -0.88 -2.51 -16.16
N LEU A 269 -1.50 -1.90 -15.14
CA LEU A 269 -1.41 -2.38 -13.76
C LEU A 269 -2.04 -3.76 -13.58
N LEU A 270 -3.22 -4.01 -14.13
CA LEU A 270 -3.84 -5.35 -14.05
C LEU A 270 -2.98 -6.43 -14.75
N ILE A 271 -2.37 -6.09 -15.88
CA ILE A 271 -1.44 -7.00 -16.58
C ILE A 271 -0.19 -7.22 -15.73
N MET A 272 0.35 -6.16 -15.14
CA MET A 272 1.49 -6.25 -14.23
C MET A 272 1.19 -7.15 -13.04
N THR A 273 0.04 -6.96 -12.38
CA THR A 273 -0.42 -7.81 -11.29
C THR A 273 -0.51 -9.27 -11.70
N PHE A 274 -1.11 -9.59 -12.86
CA PHE A 274 -1.25 -10.98 -13.31
C PHE A 274 0.10 -11.68 -13.45
N PHE A 275 1.07 -11.06 -14.12
CA PHE A 275 2.40 -11.63 -14.31
C PHE A 275 3.25 -11.62 -13.05
N GLN A 276 3.20 -10.53 -12.28
CA GLN A 276 4.00 -10.38 -11.07
C GLN A 276 3.55 -11.35 -9.97
N VAL A 277 2.24 -11.52 -9.75
CA VAL A 277 1.72 -12.53 -8.80
C VAL A 277 2.20 -13.93 -9.21
N THR A 278 2.14 -14.27 -10.50
CA THR A 278 2.64 -15.56 -10.99
C THR A 278 4.12 -15.76 -10.67
N LEU A 279 4.96 -14.76 -10.96
CA LEU A 279 6.39 -14.84 -10.71
C LEU A 279 6.74 -14.81 -9.22
N PHE A 280 6.00 -14.03 -8.42
CA PHE A 280 6.11 -14.01 -6.98
C PHE A 280 5.87 -15.42 -6.42
N THR A 281 4.75 -16.05 -6.79
CA THR A 281 4.39 -17.38 -6.29
C THR A 281 5.41 -18.45 -6.69
N VAL A 282 5.96 -18.38 -7.91
CA VAL A 282 7.05 -19.29 -8.31
C VAL A 282 8.32 -19.02 -7.50
N ASN A 283 8.70 -17.76 -7.29
CA ASN A 283 9.87 -17.39 -6.48
C ASN A 283 9.71 -17.84 -5.04
N GLU A 284 8.55 -17.56 -4.42
CA GLU A 284 8.17 -17.98 -3.09
C GLU A 284 8.25 -19.50 -2.93
N PHE A 285 7.64 -20.26 -3.85
CA PHE A 285 7.69 -21.72 -3.81
C PHE A 285 9.13 -22.26 -3.89
N ILE A 286 9.98 -21.71 -4.77
CA ILE A 286 11.37 -22.15 -4.86
C ILE A 286 12.12 -21.82 -3.56
N LEU A 287 11.94 -20.62 -3.01
CA LEU A 287 12.62 -20.20 -1.79
C LEU A 287 12.17 -21.01 -0.58
N LEU A 288 10.88 -21.00 -0.28
CA LEU A 288 10.35 -21.53 0.98
C LEU A 288 10.22 -23.05 0.97
N ASN A 289 9.90 -23.67 -0.19
CA ASN A 289 9.65 -25.12 -0.26
C ASN A 289 10.83 -25.92 -0.86
N LEU A 290 11.57 -25.38 -1.82
CA LEU A 290 12.66 -26.12 -2.46
C LEU A 290 14.03 -25.83 -1.83
N LEU A 291 14.28 -24.57 -1.47
CA LEU A 291 15.51 -24.13 -0.81
C LEU A 291 15.37 -24.06 0.71
N GLU A 292 14.16 -24.23 1.26
CA GLU A 292 13.90 -24.18 2.71
C GLU A 292 14.41 -22.88 3.37
N VAL A 293 14.36 -21.78 2.62
CA VAL A 293 14.71 -20.43 3.08
C VAL A 293 13.67 -19.94 4.08
N LYS A 294 14.11 -19.28 5.14
CA LYS A 294 13.24 -18.60 6.12
C LYS A 294 13.14 -17.12 5.77
N ASP A 295 11.94 -16.61 5.55
CA ASP A 295 11.72 -15.19 5.23
C ASP A 295 10.33 -14.72 5.67
N ALA A 296 9.98 -14.91 6.94
CA ALA A 296 8.62 -14.68 7.45
C ALA A 296 8.06 -13.28 7.14
N GLY A 297 8.87 -12.22 7.28
CA GLY A 297 8.48 -10.85 6.91
C GLY A 297 8.78 -10.44 5.47
N GLY A 298 9.28 -11.36 4.64
CA GLY A 298 9.42 -11.14 3.20
C GLY A 298 10.44 -10.08 2.79
N SER A 299 11.58 -9.90 3.49
CA SER A 299 12.61 -8.95 3.02
C SER A 299 13.12 -9.35 1.63
N MET A 300 13.17 -10.65 1.33
CA MET A 300 13.52 -11.17 0.00
C MET A 300 12.26 -11.32 -0.85
N THR A 301 11.34 -12.20 -0.47
CA THR A 301 10.20 -12.63 -1.30
C THR A 301 9.26 -11.48 -1.67
N ILE A 302 9.05 -10.51 -0.77
CA ILE A 302 8.13 -9.37 -0.98
C ILE A 302 8.90 -8.13 -1.40
N HIS A 303 9.80 -7.65 -0.54
CA HIS A 303 10.39 -6.32 -0.69
C HIS A 303 11.49 -6.27 -1.74
N THR A 304 12.48 -7.16 -1.67
CA THR A 304 13.54 -7.23 -2.69
C THR A 304 12.94 -7.59 -4.05
N PHE A 305 12.10 -8.63 -4.11
CA PHE A 305 11.43 -9.02 -5.34
C PHE A 305 10.62 -7.87 -5.95
N GLY A 306 9.67 -7.31 -5.21
CA GLY A 306 8.79 -6.25 -5.71
C GLY A 306 9.55 -4.99 -6.12
N ALA A 307 10.58 -4.60 -5.35
CA ALA A 307 11.38 -3.43 -5.65
C ALA A 307 12.15 -3.60 -6.96
N TYR A 308 12.95 -4.66 -7.09
CA TYR A 308 13.77 -4.85 -8.29
C TYR A 308 12.94 -5.23 -9.52
N PHE A 309 11.79 -5.88 -9.34
CA PHE A 309 10.82 -6.09 -10.41
C PHE A 309 10.27 -4.75 -10.92
N GLY A 310 9.74 -3.91 -10.03
CA GLY A 310 9.19 -2.60 -10.38
C GLY A 310 10.24 -1.65 -10.98
N LEU A 311 11.46 -1.64 -10.44
CA LEU A 311 12.58 -0.85 -10.97
C LEU A 311 12.95 -1.28 -12.39
N THR A 312 12.95 -2.58 -12.65
CA THR A 312 13.23 -3.12 -13.98
C THR A 312 12.12 -2.77 -14.96
N VAL A 313 10.85 -2.90 -14.55
CA VAL A 313 9.72 -2.49 -15.37
C VAL A 313 9.80 -1.00 -15.70
N THR A 314 10.03 -0.11 -14.71
CA THR A 314 10.11 1.33 -14.99
C THR A 314 11.36 1.70 -15.81
N TRP A 315 12.44 0.92 -15.74
CA TRP A 315 13.61 1.11 -16.58
C TRP A 315 13.31 0.80 -18.04
N ILE A 316 12.65 -0.33 -18.33
CA ILE A 316 12.23 -0.67 -19.70
C ILE A 316 11.18 0.32 -20.23
N LEU A 317 10.32 0.84 -19.35
CA LEU A 317 9.31 1.85 -19.66
C LEU A 317 9.85 3.30 -19.59
N TYR A 318 11.17 3.50 -19.58
CA TYR A 318 11.78 4.83 -19.46
C TYR A 318 11.15 5.87 -20.41
N ARG A 319 10.76 7.02 -19.83
CA ARG A 319 10.11 8.13 -20.53
C ARG A 319 11.09 9.27 -20.72
N ARG A 320 11.57 9.44 -21.96
CA ARG A 320 12.61 10.43 -22.31
C ARG A 320 12.18 11.87 -22.02
N ASN A 321 10.90 12.20 -22.18
CA ASN A 321 10.41 13.56 -22.03
C ASN A 321 9.59 13.75 -20.73
N LEU A 322 9.77 12.88 -19.74
CA LEU A 322 9.03 12.93 -18.46
C LEU A 322 9.18 14.27 -17.72
N GLU A 323 10.27 15.00 -17.98
CA GLU A 323 10.50 16.36 -17.46
C GLU A 323 9.31 17.29 -17.75
N GLN A 324 8.57 17.06 -18.84
CA GLN A 324 7.34 17.80 -19.19
C GLN A 324 6.24 17.69 -18.11
N SER A 325 6.21 16.60 -17.35
CA SER A 325 5.29 16.37 -16.25
C SER A 325 5.92 16.57 -14.86
N LYS A 326 7.20 16.96 -14.76
CA LYS A 326 7.92 17.00 -13.47
C LYS A 326 7.30 17.96 -12.45
N ARG A 327 6.67 19.04 -12.91
CA ARG A 327 5.91 19.95 -12.04
C ARG A 327 4.74 19.23 -11.33
N LYS A 328 4.17 18.20 -11.95
CA LYS A 328 3.09 17.37 -11.38
C LYS A 328 3.64 16.26 -10.49
N GLN A 329 4.91 15.86 -10.68
CA GLN A 329 5.64 14.93 -9.82
C GLN A 329 6.16 15.61 -8.54
N SER A 330 5.24 16.22 -7.79
CA SER A 330 5.52 16.86 -6.51
C SER A 330 4.37 16.67 -5.54
N SER A 331 4.59 16.97 -4.28
CA SER A 331 3.54 17.00 -3.26
C SER A 331 3.00 18.41 -3.02
N ALA A 332 1.89 18.45 -2.30
CA ALA A 332 1.32 19.63 -1.66
C ALA A 332 1.07 19.30 -0.17
N TYR A 333 0.87 20.31 0.67
CA TYR A 333 0.74 20.12 2.12
C TYR A 333 -0.33 19.06 2.49
N HIS A 334 -1.51 19.12 1.88
CA HIS A 334 -2.58 18.15 2.15
C HIS A 334 -2.30 16.76 1.60
N SER A 335 -1.64 16.64 0.43
CA SER A 335 -1.30 15.33 -0.12
C SER A 335 -0.22 14.64 0.73
N ASP A 336 0.71 15.39 1.32
CA ASP A 336 1.67 14.86 2.28
C ASP A 336 1.03 14.41 3.60
N LEU A 337 -0.01 15.11 4.07
CA LEU A 337 -0.79 14.67 5.24
C LEU A 337 -1.56 13.37 4.95
N PHE A 338 -2.16 13.25 3.76
CA PHE A 338 -2.79 11.99 3.34
C PHE A 338 -1.77 10.85 3.22
N SER A 339 -0.59 11.13 2.66
CA SER A 339 0.51 10.15 2.59
C SER A 339 0.93 9.64 3.97
N MET A 340 0.99 10.53 4.97
CA MET A 340 1.29 10.14 6.35
C MET A 340 0.26 9.19 6.98
N ILE A 341 -1.00 9.20 6.52
CA ILE A 341 -1.98 8.17 6.94
C ILE A 341 -1.44 6.79 6.53
N GLY A 342 -1.04 6.65 5.26
CA GLY A 342 -0.43 5.43 4.75
C GLY A 342 0.80 5.01 5.55
N THR A 343 1.73 5.94 5.77
CA THR A 343 2.93 5.70 6.59
C THR A 343 2.60 5.17 7.99
N LEU A 344 1.67 5.80 8.71
CA LEU A 344 1.36 5.41 10.08
C LEU A 344 0.66 4.04 10.15
N PHE A 345 -0.25 3.74 9.22
CA PHE A 345 -0.89 2.42 9.16
C PHE A 345 0.11 1.33 8.81
N LEU A 346 1.06 1.60 7.89
CA LEU A 346 2.17 0.68 7.62
C LEU A 346 3.03 0.47 8.86
N TRP A 347 3.44 1.56 9.52
CA TRP A 347 4.34 1.51 10.68
C TRP A 347 3.73 0.75 11.86
N ILE A 348 2.47 1.03 12.20
CA ILE A 348 1.79 0.44 13.37
C ILE A 348 1.52 -1.05 13.18
N PHE A 349 1.17 -1.47 11.96
CA PHE A 349 0.80 -2.87 11.67
C PHE A 349 1.95 -3.75 11.16
N TRP A 350 3.12 -3.18 10.89
CA TRP A 350 4.29 -3.96 10.47
C TRP A 350 4.71 -5.09 11.44
N PRO A 351 4.61 -4.93 12.78
CA PRO A 351 4.85 -6.05 13.70
C PRO A 351 3.97 -7.27 13.42
N SER A 352 2.70 -7.06 13.05
CA SER A 352 1.80 -8.13 12.61
C SER A 352 2.24 -8.68 11.25
N PHE A 353 2.61 -7.82 10.30
CA PHE A 353 3.12 -8.21 8.99
C PHE A 353 4.33 -9.16 9.09
N ASN A 354 5.34 -8.84 9.89
CA ASN A 354 6.54 -9.67 10.02
C ASN A 354 6.35 -10.93 10.87
N SER A 355 5.18 -11.12 11.50
CA SER A 355 4.92 -12.22 12.43
C SER A 355 3.72 -13.11 12.05
N ALA A 356 2.92 -12.72 11.05
CA ALA A 356 1.65 -13.37 10.72
C ALA A 356 1.78 -14.85 10.27
N VAL A 357 2.93 -15.20 9.68
CA VAL A 357 3.24 -16.56 9.19
C VAL A 357 4.36 -17.24 9.97
N SER A 358 4.90 -16.59 11.00
CA SER A 358 5.81 -17.26 11.93
C SER A 358 5.07 -18.34 12.72
N TYR A 359 5.79 -19.41 13.09
CA TYR A 359 5.24 -20.43 13.97
C TYR A 359 4.67 -19.80 15.26
N HIS A 360 3.48 -20.24 15.64
CA HIS A 360 2.74 -19.69 16.78
C HIS A 360 3.53 -19.82 18.09
N GLY A 361 3.41 -18.78 18.93
CA GLY A 361 4.07 -18.74 20.24
C GLY A 361 5.34 -17.89 20.21
N ASP A 362 6.50 -18.52 20.33
CA ASP A 362 7.76 -17.81 20.62
C ASP A 362 8.28 -17.01 19.41
N ALA A 363 8.27 -17.59 18.21
CA ALA A 363 8.79 -16.97 17.00
C ALA A 363 7.94 -15.77 16.58
N GLN A 364 6.60 -15.94 16.57
CA GLN A 364 5.64 -14.88 16.32
C GLN A 364 5.80 -13.69 17.29
N HIS A 365 5.89 -13.97 18.60
CA HIS A 365 6.08 -12.91 19.61
C HIS A 365 7.41 -12.17 19.41
N ARG A 366 8.51 -12.90 19.18
CA ARG A 366 9.83 -12.33 18.94
C ARG A 366 9.86 -11.48 17.66
N ALA A 367 9.20 -11.93 16.59
CA ALA A 367 9.10 -11.20 15.34
C ALA A 367 8.40 -9.85 15.51
N ALA A 368 7.30 -9.81 16.27
CA ALA A 368 6.62 -8.56 16.59
C ALA A 368 7.52 -7.59 17.38
N LEU A 369 8.21 -8.07 18.42
CA LEU A 369 9.10 -7.24 19.26
C LEU A 369 10.30 -6.69 18.47
N ASN A 370 10.98 -7.54 17.71
CA ASN A 370 12.12 -7.13 16.89
C ASN A 370 11.70 -6.10 15.83
N THR A 371 10.53 -6.28 15.21
CA THR A 371 10.00 -5.34 14.23
C THR A 371 9.68 -3.99 14.84
N TYR A 372 9.01 -3.99 15.99
CA TYR A 372 8.70 -2.76 16.73
C TYR A 372 9.97 -1.96 17.08
N CYS A 373 10.98 -2.63 17.64
CA CYS A 373 12.24 -1.99 18.01
C CYS A 373 12.98 -1.44 16.77
N SER A 374 13.08 -2.23 15.70
CA SER A 374 13.72 -1.80 14.45
C SER A 374 13.05 -0.57 13.84
N LEU A 375 11.72 -0.56 13.77
CA LEU A 375 10.96 0.58 13.27
C LEU A 375 11.17 1.85 14.11
N ALA A 376 11.19 1.73 15.44
CA ALA A 376 11.47 2.86 16.32
C ALA A 376 12.87 3.46 16.06
N ALA A 377 13.88 2.61 15.88
CA ALA A 377 15.24 3.07 15.55
C ALA A 377 15.34 3.68 14.14
N SER A 378 14.63 3.13 13.17
CA SER A 378 14.56 3.64 11.80
C SER A 378 13.97 5.06 11.75
N VAL A 379 12.97 5.36 12.59
CA VAL A 379 12.39 6.71 12.70
C VAL A 379 13.44 7.73 13.14
N LEU A 380 14.12 7.47 14.26
CA LEU A 380 15.11 8.41 14.83
C LEU A 380 16.25 8.69 13.84
N THR A 381 16.77 7.64 13.21
CA THR A 381 17.87 7.76 12.24
C THR A 381 17.43 8.45 10.96
N SER A 382 16.23 8.19 10.46
CA SER A 382 15.70 8.86 9.27
C SER A 382 15.47 10.36 9.51
N VAL A 383 14.91 10.73 10.66
CA VAL A 383 14.73 12.14 11.05
C VAL A 383 16.08 12.84 11.19
N ALA A 384 17.03 12.22 11.90
CA ALA A 384 18.37 12.77 12.10
C ALA A 384 19.07 13.00 10.75
N MET A 385 19.05 12.00 9.87
CA MET A 385 19.67 12.10 8.54
C MET A 385 18.95 13.11 7.65
N SER A 386 17.61 13.17 7.68
CA SER A 386 16.86 14.16 6.92
C SER A 386 17.26 15.59 7.31
N SER A 387 17.42 15.86 8.61
CA SER A 387 17.87 17.16 9.10
C SER A 387 19.33 17.42 8.72
N ALA A 388 20.23 16.46 8.95
CA ALA A 388 21.67 16.61 8.71
C ALA A 388 22.03 16.86 7.25
N LEU A 389 21.30 16.23 6.31
CA LEU A 389 21.53 16.38 4.87
C LEU A 389 20.89 17.66 4.31
N ASN A 390 20.01 18.31 5.07
CA ASN A 390 19.41 19.59 4.70
C ASN A 390 20.29 20.76 5.17
N LYS A 391 20.67 21.66 4.27
CA LYS A 391 21.54 22.81 4.58
C LYS A 391 21.03 23.73 5.71
N LYS A 392 19.74 23.68 6.04
CA LYS A 392 19.11 24.47 7.11
C LYS A 392 18.58 23.62 8.26
N GLY A 393 18.91 22.33 8.32
CA GLY A 393 18.41 21.41 9.34
C GLY A 393 16.92 21.07 9.22
N LYS A 394 16.27 21.40 8.10
CA LYS A 394 14.84 21.12 7.89
C LYS A 394 14.59 19.66 7.56
N LEU A 395 13.43 19.15 7.95
CA LEU A 395 12.97 17.81 7.59
C LEU A 395 12.27 17.82 6.23
N ASP A 396 12.36 16.71 5.49
CA ASP A 396 11.66 16.47 4.24
C ASP A 396 10.59 15.39 4.47
N MET A 397 9.34 15.67 4.08
CA MET A 397 8.23 14.75 4.30
C MET A 397 8.38 13.45 3.51
N VAL A 398 9.08 13.44 2.37
CA VAL A 398 9.33 12.21 1.62
C VAL A 398 10.16 11.23 2.47
N HIS A 399 11.17 11.74 3.19
CA HIS A 399 11.97 10.91 4.10
C HIS A 399 11.13 10.40 5.28
N ILE A 400 10.30 11.26 5.88
CA ILE A 400 9.48 10.88 7.03
C ILE A 400 8.40 9.86 6.65
N GLN A 401 7.80 9.99 5.47
CA GLN A 401 6.77 9.09 4.98
C GLN A 401 7.32 7.70 4.63
N ASN A 402 8.58 7.63 4.17
CA ASN A 402 9.13 6.39 3.60
C ASN A 402 10.29 5.81 4.42
N ALA A 403 11.37 6.55 4.65
CA ALA A 403 12.59 6.00 5.28
C ALA A 403 12.37 5.51 6.73
N THR A 404 11.38 6.08 7.41
CA THR A 404 10.95 5.63 8.76
C THR A 404 10.44 4.18 8.78
N LEU A 405 9.99 3.67 7.64
CA LEU A 405 9.48 2.30 7.45
C LEU A 405 10.58 1.28 7.11
N ALA A 406 11.78 1.75 6.74
CA ALA A 406 12.87 0.90 6.26
C ALA A 406 13.32 -0.14 7.28
N GLY A 407 13.23 0.17 8.58
CA GLY A 407 13.51 -0.78 9.66
C GLY A 407 12.59 -2.01 9.63
N GLY A 408 11.31 -1.85 9.28
CA GLY A 408 10.36 -2.97 9.18
C GLY A 408 10.74 -3.94 8.05
N VAL A 409 11.10 -3.38 6.89
CA VAL A 409 11.65 -4.14 5.75
C VAL A 409 12.95 -4.85 6.13
N GLY A 410 13.87 -4.12 6.77
CA GLY A 410 15.23 -4.59 7.05
C GLY A 410 15.32 -5.72 8.06
N VAL A 411 14.31 -5.92 8.91
CA VAL A 411 14.27 -7.09 9.80
C VAL A 411 13.38 -8.22 9.31
N GLY A 412 12.61 -8.07 8.22
CA GLY A 412 11.60 -9.04 7.80
C GLY A 412 12.06 -10.51 7.83
N THR A 413 13.22 -10.83 7.24
CA THR A 413 13.80 -12.18 7.27
C THR A 413 14.23 -12.64 8.66
N ALA A 414 14.87 -11.76 9.43
CA ALA A 414 15.51 -12.09 10.70
C ALA A 414 14.64 -11.82 11.93
N ALA A 415 13.43 -11.26 11.75
CA ALA A 415 12.56 -10.82 12.84
C ALA A 415 12.19 -11.99 13.76
N GLU A 416 11.87 -13.14 13.16
CA GLU A 416 11.58 -14.37 13.91
C GLU A 416 12.84 -15.09 14.41
N MET A 417 14.04 -14.65 14.05
CA MET A 417 15.30 -15.21 14.54
C MET A 417 15.78 -14.48 15.81
N MET A 418 16.72 -15.06 16.55
CA MET A 418 17.28 -14.46 17.76
C MET A 418 18.35 -13.40 17.45
N LEU A 419 17.91 -12.25 16.94
CA LEU A 419 18.75 -11.05 16.80
C LEU A 419 19.17 -10.43 18.14
N MET A 420 18.48 -10.78 19.23
CA MET A 420 18.34 -9.97 20.44
C MET A 420 17.74 -8.57 20.16
N PRO A 421 16.98 -7.97 21.09
CA PRO A 421 16.34 -6.68 20.84
C PRO A 421 17.31 -5.57 20.43
N TYR A 422 18.54 -5.55 20.96
CA TYR A 422 19.54 -4.56 20.55
C TYR A 422 19.99 -4.74 19.09
N GLY A 423 20.03 -5.97 18.58
CA GLY A 423 20.34 -6.26 17.18
C GLY A 423 19.29 -5.65 16.25
N SER A 424 18.01 -5.74 16.62
CA SER A 424 16.93 -5.11 15.86
C SER A 424 17.03 -3.57 15.83
N LEU A 425 17.45 -2.93 16.92
CA LEU A 425 17.71 -1.48 16.96
C LEU A 425 18.85 -1.09 16.02
N ILE A 426 19.91 -1.90 15.94
CA ILE A 426 21.04 -1.68 15.02
C ILE A 426 20.56 -1.78 13.57
N VAL A 427 19.84 -2.84 13.22
CA VAL A 427 19.31 -3.05 11.86
C VAL A 427 18.41 -1.89 11.45
N GLY A 428 17.47 -1.49 12.32
CA GLY A 428 16.59 -0.35 12.08
C GLY A 428 17.34 0.96 11.86
N SER A 429 18.35 1.22 12.69
CA SER A 429 19.21 2.41 12.56
C SER A 429 19.95 2.45 11.22
N ILE A 430 20.51 1.32 10.80
CA ILE A 430 21.23 1.17 9.52
C ILE A 430 20.26 1.38 8.35
N CYS A 431 19.06 0.79 8.41
CA CYS A 431 18.08 0.90 7.33
C CYS A 431 17.53 2.32 7.19
N GLY A 432 17.17 3.01 8.28
CA GLY A 432 16.73 4.40 8.23
C GLY A 432 17.80 5.35 7.69
N PHE A 433 19.07 5.11 8.07
CA PHE A 433 20.23 5.83 7.55
C PHE A 433 20.39 5.65 6.03
N PHE A 434 20.47 4.40 5.55
CA PHE A 434 20.69 4.12 4.12
C PHE A 434 19.48 4.46 3.26
N SER A 435 18.26 4.29 3.77
CA SER A 435 17.04 4.70 3.08
C SER A 435 17.04 6.21 2.82
N THR A 436 17.35 7.01 3.85
CA THR A 436 17.41 8.48 3.72
C THR A 436 18.53 8.93 2.76
N LEU A 437 19.72 8.33 2.83
CA LEU A 437 20.78 8.56 1.84
C LEU A 437 20.33 8.15 0.42
N GLY A 438 19.54 7.08 0.33
CA GLY A 438 18.95 6.60 -0.91
C GLY A 438 18.11 7.67 -1.58
N PHE A 439 17.19 8.28 -0.83
CA PHE A 439 16.35 9.38 -1.33
C PHE A 439 17.17 10.60 -1.76
N VAL A 440 18.17 11.00 -0.97
CA VAL A 440 18.94 12.23 -1.24
C VAL A 440 19.94 12.07 -2.38
N TYR A 441 20.61 10.92 -2.49
CA TYR A 441 21.75 10.75 -3.38
C TYR A 441 21.58 9.65 -4.43
N ILE A 442 21.07 8.49 -4.04
CA ILE A 442 21.01 7.32 -4.93
C ILE A 442 19.90 7.52 -5.97
N MET A 443 18.69 7.88 -5.55
CA MET A 443 17.56 8.05 -6.45
C MET A 443 17.82 9.10 -7.56
N PRO A 444 18.32 10.31 -7.27
CA PRO A 444 18.70 11.27 -8.31
C PRO A 444 19.82 10.76 -9.23
N PHE A 445 20.77 9.99 -8.70
CA PHE A 445 21.82 9.35 -9.51
C PHE A 445 21.25 8.30 -10.46
N LEU A 446 20.38 7.41 -9.98
CA LEU A 446 19.72 6.38 -10.78
C LEU A 446 18.89 7.00 -11.91
N GLU A 447 18.16 8.08 -11.63
CA GLU A 447 17.36 8.78 -12.63
C GLU A 447 18.25 9.43 -13.71
N SER A 448 19.25 10.21 -13.28
CA SER A 448 20.09 11.01 -14.19
C SER A 448 21.12 10.20 -14.97
N ARG A 449 21.67 9.12 -14.39
CA ARG A 449 22.78 8.34 -14.97
C ARG A 449 22.35 6.99 -15.50
N LEU A 450 21.39 6.32 -14.87
CA LEU A 450 20.94 4.97 -15.25
C LEU A 450 19.56 4.96 -15.90
N ARG A 451 18.90 6.12 -16.01
CA ARG A 451 17.56 6.26 -16.62
C ARG A 451 16.48 5.44 -15.89
N ILE A 452 16.59 5.32 -14.57
CA ILE A 452 15.60 4.64 -13.73
C ILE A 452 14.76 5.70 -13.01
N GLN A 453 13.51 5.85 -13.43
CA GLN A 453 12.58 6.84 -12.89
C GLN A 453 11.74 6.21 -11.78
N ASP A 454 12.21 6.18 -10.55
CA ASP A 454 11.52 5.56 -9.41
C ASP A 454 10.61 6.58 -8.70
N THR A 455 9.29 6.49 -8.89
CA THR A 455 8.36 7.56 -8.43
C THR A 455 8.26 7.66 -6.92
N CYS A 456 8.11 6.54 -6.21
CA CYS A 456 8.03 6.53 -4.74
C CYS A 456 9.39 6.32 -4.06
N GLY A 457 10.48 6.14 -4.82
CA GLY A 457 11.78 5.78 -4.25
C GLY A 457 11.75 4.39 -3.61
N ILE A 458 11.06 3.43 -4.24
CA ILE A 458 10.92 2.06 -3.71
C ILE A 458 12.27 1.35 -3.58
N HIS A 459 13.28 1.75 -4.36
CA HIS A 459 14.65 1.26 -4.16
C HIS A 459 15.18 1.60 -2.77
N ASN A 460 14.83 2.77 -2.25
CA ASN A 460 15.35 3.31 -0.99
C ASN A 460 14.63 2.71 0.22
N LEU A 461 13.34 2.37 0.10
CA LEU A 461 12.54 1.76 1.17
C LEU A 461 12.53 0.23 1.11
N HIS A 462 12.28 -0.35 -0.05
CA HIS A 462 12.08 -1.80 -0.19
C HIS A 462 13.31 -2.52 -0.75
N GLY A 463 14.00 -1.92 -1.73
CA GLY A 463 15.16 -2.55 -2.40
C GLY A 463 16.38 -2.71 -1.50
N ILE A 464 17.02 -1.59 -1.13
CA ILE A 464 18.23 -1.60 -0.29
C ILE A 464 17.94 -2.23 1.08
N PRO A 465 16.89 -1.82 1.83
CA PRO A 465 16.58 -2.45 3.10
C PRO A 465 16.19 -3.93 2.95
N GLY A 466 15.57 -4.35 1.84
CA GLY A 466 15.27 -5.75 1.56
C GLY A 466 16.53 -6.60 1.39
N ILE A 467 17.52 -6.09 0.65
CA ILE A 467 18.85 -6.74 0.52
C ILE A 467 19.54 -6.80 1.89
N ILE A 468 19.51 -5.71 2.68
CA ILE A 468 20.05 -5.70 4.04
C ILE A 468 19.37 -6.79 4.87
N GLY A 469 18.04 -6.91 4.81
CA GLY A 469 17.28 -7.93 5.54
C GLY A 469 17.63 -9.36 5.15
N GLY A 470 17.79 -9.64 3.85
CA GLY A 470 18.26 -10.95 3.39
C GLY A 470 19.67 -11.29 3.90
N ILE A 471 20.59 -10.32 3.90
CA ILE A 471 21.95 -10.49 4.44
C ILE A 471 21.91 -10.70 5.95
N VAL A 472 21.13 -9.89 6.69
CA VAL A 472 20.97 -10.02 8.13
C VAL A 472 20.36 -11.38 8.48
N GLY A 473 19.37 -11.85 7.73
CA GLY A 473 18.80 -13.20 7.88
C GLY A 473 19.83 -14.30 7.66
N ALA A 474 20.62 -14.21 6.58
CA ALA A 474 21.71 -15.16 6.32
C ALA A 474 22.72 -15.20 7.46
N VAL A 475 23.19 -14.04 7.92
CA VAL A 475 24.15 -13.93 9.03
C VAL A 475 23.53 -14.49 10.32
N THR A 476 22.29 -14.12 10.65
CA THR A 476 21.63 -14.58 11.87
C THR A 476 21.42 -16.09 11.87
N ALA A 477 21.12 -16.68 10.71
CA ALA A 477 21.05 -18.13 10.55
C ALA A 477 22.41 -18.82 10.79
N VAL A 478 23.52 -18.29 10.24
CA VAL A 478 24.87 -18.84 10.46
C VAL A 478 25.27 -18.80 11.95
N TYR A 479 24.92 -17.72 12.64
CA TYR A 479 25.28 -17.51 14.05
C TYR A 479 24.24 -18.07 15.03
N ALA A 480 23.24 -18.83 14.57
CA ALA A 480 22.40 -19.62 15.46
C ALA A 480 23.24 -20.67 16.18
N LYS A 481 23.26 -20.62 17.52
CA LYS A 481 24.09 -21.49 18.37
C LYS A 481 23.29 -22.11 19.52
N PRO A 482 23.70 -23.30 20.01
CA PRO A 482 22.94 -24.01 21.04
C PRO A 482 22.84 -23.28 22.38
N ASP A 483 23.80 -22.42 22.71
CA ASP A 483 23.79 -21.61 23.93
C ASP A 483 22.71 -20.52 23.91
N ILE A 484 22.25 -20.10 22.72
CA ILE A 484 21.21 -19.07 22.55
C ILE A 484 19.84 -19.71 22.37
N TYR A 485 19.75 -20.73 21.51
CA TYR A 485 18.47 -21.34 21.11
C TYR A 485 18.14 -22.62 21.90
N GLY A 486 19.14 -23.27 22.52
CA GLY A 486 19.06 -24.68 22.91
C GLY A 486 19.13 -25.61 21.70
N ASP A 487 19.61 -26.85 21.87
CA ASP A 487 19.64 -27.83 20.77
C ASP A 487 18.26 -28.07 20.14
N PRO A 488 17.17 -28.25 20.92
CA PRO A 488 15.83 -28.38 20.34
C PRO A 488 15.34 -27.11 19.64
N GLY A 489 15.74 -25.93 20.14
CA GLY A 489 15.30 -24.65 19.59
C GLY A 489 15.92 -24.31 18.25
N ILE A 490 17.16 -24.74 17.96
CA ILE A 490 17.75 -24.60 16.62
C ILE A 490 16.96 -25.43 15.61
N VAL A 491 16.70 -26.69 15.95
CA VAL A 491 15.97 -27.60 15.06
C VAL A 491 14.56 -27.07 14.77
N HIS A 492 13.88 -26.55 15.79
CA HIS A 492 12.55 -25.96 15.65
C HIS A 492 12.57 -24.64 14.84
N SER A 493 13.46 -23.70 15.17
CA SER A 493 13.50 -22.37 14.55
C SER A 493 13.98 -22.36 13.10
N LEU A 494 14.90 -23.26 12.75
CA LEU A 494 15.41 -23.40 11.39
C LEU A 494 14.76 -24.57 10.63
N ASP A 495 13.82 -25.27 11.28
CA ASP A 495 13.00 -26.32 10.68
C ASP A 495 13.79 -27.52 10.13
N PHE A 496 14.81 -27.93 10.90
CA PHE A 496 15.63 -29.10 10.57
C PHE A 496 14.93 -30.44 10.84
N HIS A 497 13.60 -30.44 11.01
CA HIS A 497 12.80 -31.64 11.28
C HIS A 497 12.88 -32.68 10.14
N HIS A 498 13.10 -32.23 8.91
CA HIS A 498 13.48 -33.10 7.79
C HIS A 498 15.01 -33.23 7.76
N PHE A 499 15.57 -34.18 8.52
CA PHE A 499 17.00 -34.52 8.51
C PHE A 499 17.46 -34.94 7.11
N LYS A 500 17.78 -33.99 6.24
CA LYS A 500 18.75 -34.20 5.19
C LYS A 500 20.12 -34.13 5.87
N ALA A 501 21.04 -35.03 5.49
CA ALA A 501 22.36 -35.17 6.10
C ALA A 501 23.26 -33.91 6.04
N TRP A 502 22.78 -32.79 5.50
CA TRP A 502 23.48 -31.54 5.25
C TRP A 502 22.87 -30.30 5.94
N SER A 503 21.81 -30.44 6.74
CA SER A 503 21.13 -29.31 7.39
C SER A 503 21.93 -28.78 8.59
N THR A 504 22.83 -27.83 8.32
CA THR A 504 23.59 -27.09 9.35
C THR A 504 23.22 -25.61 9.34
N THR A 505 23.47 -24.89 10.44
CA THR A 505 23.26 -23.43 10.52
C THR A 505 24.06 -22.66 9.46
N LYS A 506 25.28 -23.12 9.15
CA LYS A 506 26.09 -22.60 8.06
C LYS A 506 25.40 -22.79 6.71
N THR A 507 24.93 -24.00 6.44
CA THR A 507 24.25 -24.30 5.17
C THR A 507 22.93 -23.54 5.05
N GLN A 508 22.19 -23.36 6.14
CA GLN A 508 21.01 -22.49 6.14
C GLN A 508 21.38 -21.06 5.70
N GLY A 509 22.44 -20.49 6.28
CA GLY A 509 22.92 -19.17 5.87
C GLY A 509 23.34 -19.07 4.40
N GLU A 510 23.97 -20.11 3.86
CA GLU A 510 24.29 -20.20 2.42
C GLU A 510 23.02 -20.22 1.56
N PHE A 511 21.99 -20.97 1.97
CA PHE A 511 20.72 -21.05 1.27
C PHE A 511 19.91 -19.76 1.35
N GLN A 512 19.97 -19.02 2.47
CA GLN A 512 19.43 -17.65 2.56
C GLN A 512 20.06 -16.74 1.50
N ALA A 513 21.40 -16.81 1.35
CA ALA A 513 22.11 -16.02 0.34
C ALA A 513 21.75 -16.45 -1.10
N TYR A 514 21.59 -17.76 -1.36
CA TYR A 514 21.09 -18.25 -2.64
C TYR A 514 19.66 -17.80 -2.93
N GLY A 515 18.78 -17.81 -1.93
CA GLY A 515 17.42 -17.29 -2.03
C GLY A 515 17.38 -15.81 -2.43
N LEU A 516 18.25 -14.98 -1.84
CA LEU A 516 18.38 -13.57 -2.21
C LEU A 516 18.83 -13.39 -3.66
N LEU A 517 19.86 -14.12 -4.10
CA LEU A 517 20.36 -14.05 -5.47
C LEU A 517 19.34 -14.54 -6.50
N LEU A 518 18.64 -15.62 -6.20
CA LEU A 518 17.57 -16.15 -7.05
C LEU A 518 16.41 -15.16 -7.16
N THR A 519 16.01 -14.55 -6.03
CA THR A 519 14.97 -13.52 -6.00
C THR A 519 15.31 -12.34 -6.91
N LEU A 520 16.55 -11.85 -6.84
CA LEU A 520 17.03 -10.80 -7.74
C LEU A 520 16.98 -11.25 -9.20
N ALA A 521 17.45 -12.46 -9.52
CA ALA A 521 17.43 -12.99 -10.88
C ALA A 521 15.99 -13.09 -11.44
N MET A 522 15.04 -13.59 -10.65
CA MET A 522 13.62 -13.67 -11.01
C MET A 522 13.00 -12.28 -11.19
N ALA A 523 13.31 -11.34 -10.29
CA ALA A 523 12.82 -9.96 -10.36
C ALA A 523 13.32 -9.22 -11.62
N PHE A 524 14.62 -9.31 -11.92
CA PHE A 524 15.20 -8.71 -13.13
C PHE A 524 14.70 -9.38 -14.40
N GLY A 525 14.74 -10.72 -14.47
CA GLY A 525 14.29 -11.45 -15.65
C GLY A 525 12.81 -11.23 -15.94
N GLY A 526 11.96 -11.37 -14.92
CA GLY A 526 10.53 -11.12 -15.00
C GLY A 526 10.18 -9.68 -15.35
N GLY A 527 10.85 -8.72 -14.71
CA GLY A 527 10.65 -7.29 -14.96
C GLY A 527 11.05 -6.87 -16.38
N ILE A 528 12.09 -7.47 -16.98
CA ILE A 528 12.45 -7.24 -18.38
C ILE A 528 11.33 -7.71 -19.30
N ILE A 529 10.89 -8.96 -19.14
CA ILE A 529 9.87 -9.58 -20.01
C ILE A 529 8.57 -8.76 -19.91
N LEU A 530 8.11 -8.49 -18.70
CA LEU A 530 6.88 -7.73 -18.50
C LEU A 530 7.03 -6.27 -18.97
N GLY A 531 8.15 -5.62 -18.68
CA GLY A 531 8.40 -4.25 -19.14
C GLY A 531 8.28 -4.12 -20.66
N LEU A 532 8.75 -5.12 -21.41
CA LEU A 532 8.61 -5.17 -22.87
C LEU A 532 7.14 -5.32 -23.30
N ILE A 533 6.35 -6.17 -22.63
CA ILE A 533 4.92 -6.32 -22.87
C ILE A 533 4.18 -5.00 -22.61
N LEU A 534 4.45 -4.36 -21.47
CA LEU A 534 3.79 -3.12 -21.07
C LEU A 534 4.22 -1.92 -21.91
N ARG A 535 5.35 -1.99 -22.61
CA ARG A 535 5.83 -0.92 -23.49
C ARG A 535 4.98 -0.76 -24.76
N LEU A 536 4.21 -1.79 -25.13
CA LEU A 536 3.37 -1.77 -26.32
C LEU A 536 2.35 -0.61 -26.27
N PRO A 537 2.06 0.08 -27.40
CA PRO A 537 1.36 1.38 -27.41
C PRO A 537 -0.17 1.31 -27.23
N PHE A 538 -0.74 0.13 -27.00
CA PHE A 538 -2.19 -0.08 -27.04
C PHE A 538 -2.85 -0.18 -25.66
N TRP A 539 -2.11 -0.05 -24.56
CA TRP A 539 -2.65 -0.17 -23.21
C TRP A 539 -3.34 1.11 -22.68
N GLY A 540 -3.35 2.18 -23.47
CA GLY A 540 -3.96 3.46 -23.10
C GLY A 540 -3.15 4.25 -22.08
N GLN A 541 -1.83 4.04 -22.06
CA GLN A 541 -0.89 4.78 -21.24
C GLN A 541 -0.82 6.27 -21.62
N ALA A 542 -0.73 7.13 -20.61
CA ALA A 542 -0.57 8.57 -20.80
C ALA A 542 0.69 8.92 -21.62
N ALA A 543 0.64 10.04 -22.33
CA ALA A 543 1.80 10.69 -22.91
C ALA A 543 2.72 11.28 -21.82
N ASP A 544 3.96 11.59 -22.17
CA ASP A 544 4.99 12.03 -21.21
C ASP A 544 4.65 13.38 -20.52
N ASP A 545 3.82 14.22 -21.14
CA ASP A 545 3.31 15.52 -20.64
C ASP A 545 2.02 15.41 -19.79
N ASN A 546 1.43 14.20 -19.77
CA ASN A 546 0.20 13.89 -19.05
C ASN A 546 0.40 12.81 -17.96
N CYS A 547 1.64 12.58 -17.53
CA CYS A 547 1.90 11.74 -16.36
C CYS A 547 1.55 12.47 -15.06
N PHE A 548 1.31 11.71 -14.00
CA PHE A 548 0.97 12.21 -12.65
C PHE A 548 -0.29 13.10 -12.63
N GLU A 549 -1.30 12.78 -13.46
CA GLU A 549 -2.55 13.51 -13.59
C GLU A 549 -3.77 12.58 -13.57
N ASP A 550 -4.65 12.76 -12.57
CA ASP A 550 -5.89 11.98 -12.42
C ASP A 550 -6.89 12.24 -13.54
N ALA A 551 -6.95 13.46 -14.06
CA ALA A 551 -7.89 13.86 -15.13
C ALA A 551 -7.76 13.03 -16.43
N VAL A 552 -6.68 12.25 -16.58
CA VAL A 552 -6.51 11.33 -17.72
C VAL A 552 -7.48 10.15 -17.64
N TYR A 553 -7.81 9.67 -16.43
CA TYR A 553 -8.60 8.45 -16.23
C TYR A 553 -9.84 8.65 -15.34
N TRP A 554 -9.96 9.80 -14.68
CA TRP A 554 -11.04 10.11 -13.74
C TRP A 554 -11.86 11.30 -14.21
N GLU A 555 -13.16 11.26 -13.93
CA GLU A 555 -14.02 12.43 -14.02
C GLU A 555 -13.64 13.39 -12.87
N MET A 556 -13.22 14.60 -13.23
CA MET A 556 -12.82 15.60 -12.24
C MET A 556 -14.00 16.51 -11.94
N HIS A 557 -14.25 16.79 -10.66
CA HIS A 557 -15.24 17.80 -10.30
C HIS A 557 -14.79 19.16 -10.85
N GLU A 558 -15.64 19.79 -11.66
CA GLU A 558 -15.44 21.20 -12.03
C GLU A 558 -15.51 22.03 -10.75
N GLU A 559 -14.39 22.62 -10.33
CA GLU A 559 -14.43 23.74 -9.42
C GLU A 559 -15.16 24.86 -10.14
N LYS A 560 -16.45 25.05 -9.80
CA LYS A 560 -17.15 26.30 -10.10
C LYS A 560 -16.31 27.40 -9.47
N SER A 561 -15.51 28.05 -10.30
CA SER A 561 -14.84 29.29 -9.95
C SER A 561 -15.95 30.29 -9.68
N THR A 562 -16.40 30.38 -8.42
CA THR A 562 -17.11 31.55 -7.94
C THR A 562 -16.07 32.67 -7.95
N VAL A 563 -15.87 33.24 -9.14
CA VAL A 563 -15.35 34.59 -9.27
C VAL A 563 -16.38 35.41 -8.48
N TYR A 564 -16.04 35.72 -7.24
CA TYR A 564 -16.62 36.84 -6.54
C TYR A 564 -16.22 38.06 -7.38
N LEU A 565 -17.07 38.38 -8.36
CA LEU A 565 -17.16 39.74 -8.86
C LEU A 565 -17.55 40.56 -7.63
N PRO A 566 -16.72 41.51 -7.18
CA PRO A 566 -17.18 42.48 -6.20
C PRO A 566 -18.41 43.12 -6.81
N GLU A 567 -19.57 42.99 -6.16
CA GLU A 567 -20.71 43.82 -6.51
C GLU A 567 -20.25 45.27 -6.37
N ASP A 568 -20.15 45.96 -7.50
CA ASP A 568 -19.98 47.40 -7.54
C ASP A 568 -21.21 48.02 -6.85
N PRO A 569 -21.05 48.71 -5.71
CA PRO A 569 -22.17 49.29 -4.97
C PRO A 569 -22.94 50.38 -5.75
N THR A 570 -22.52 50.72 -6.98
CA THR A 570 -23.09 51.81 -7.78
C THR A 570 -24.11 51.39 -8.84
N LEU A 571 -24.36 50.09 -9.04
CA LEU A 571 -25.33 49.60 -10.02
C LEU A 571 -26.71 49.32 -9.40
N LYS A 572 -27.66 50.24 -9.64
CA LYS A 572 -29.09 50.02 -9.33
C LYS A 572 -29.66 48.88 -10.19
N PRO A 573 -30.41 47.93 -9.61
CA PRO A 573 -31.10 46.90 -10.39
C PRO A 573 -32.24 47.51 -11.22
N PRO A 574 -32.51 47.01 -12.44
CA PRO A 574 -33.63 47.46 -13.26
C PRO A 574 -34.96 47.00 -12.65
N ALA A 575 -35.98 47.87 -12.75
CA ALA A 575 -37.32 47.63 -12.23
C ALA A 575 -38.00 46.41 -12.90
N PRO A 576 -38.82 45.63 -12.17
CA PRO A 576 -39.51 44.48 -12.73
C PRO A 576 -40.63 44.93 -13.69
N SER A 577 -40.63 44.37 -14.90
CA SER A 577 -41.69 44.51 -15.87
C SER A 577 -42.90 43.66 -15.48
N VAL A 578 -44.07 44.30 -15.48
CA VAL A 578 -45.39 43.69 -15.24
C VAL A 578 -45.74 42.74 -16.39
N PRO A 579 -46.14 41.48 -16.14
CA PRO A 579 -46.70 40.63 -17.18
C PRO A 579 -48.19 40.94 -17.39
N LEU A 580 -48.60 41.16 -18.65
CA LEU A 580 -50.00 41.16 -19.06
C LEU A 580 -50.62 39.77 -18.85
N SER A 581 -51.81 39.77 -18.27
CA SER A 581 -52.70 38.61 -18.10
C SER A 581 -53.37 38.16 -19.40
N PRO A 582 -53.70 36.86 -19.54
CA PRO A 582 -54.86 36.43 -20.29
C PRO A 582 -55.92 35.77 -19.39
N SER A 583 -57.16 36.01 -19.81
CA SER A 583 -58.46 35.71 -19.21
C SER A 583 -58.74 34.25 -18.83
N VAL A 584 -59.43 34.08 -17.69
CA VAL A 584 -60.09 32.84 -17.22
C VAL A 584 -61.57 32.83 -17.65
N PRO A 585 -62.17 31.66 -17.93
CA PRO A 585 -63.61 31.48 -17.74
C PRO A 585 -63.95 30.51 -16.58
N ALA A 586 -64.76 31.05 -15.66
CA ALA A 586 -65.85 30.51 -14.83
C ALA A 586 -65.70 29.18 -14.04
N ALA A 587 -65.98 29.31 -12.73
CA ALA A 587 -66.25 28.25 -11.75
C ALA A 587 -67.71 27.77 -11.76
N PRO A 588 -68.01 26.66 -11.05
CA PRO A 588 -68.82 26.72 -9.81
C PRO A 588 -68.30 25.73 -8.73
N LEU A 589 -68.66 25.65 -7.44
CA LEU A 589 -69.26 26.48 -6.36
C LEU A 589 -69.33 25.54 -5.11
N SER A 590 -69.43 26.08 -3.88
CA SER A 590 -69.80 25.43 -2.58
C SER A 590 -68.68 24.67 -1.82
N SER A 591 -68.50 24.74 -0.48
CA SER A 591 -69.21 25.44 0.62
C SER A 591 -68.40 25.38 1.95
N SER A 592 -68.51 26.45 2.75
CA SER A 592 -68.58 26.54 4.25
C SER A 592 -67.47 25.99 5.19
N GLU A 593 -66.67 26.92 5.74
CA GLU A 593 -66.36 27.26 7.17
C GLU A 593 -66.88 26.38 8.38
N PRO A 594 -66.45 26.59 9.66
CA PRO A 594 -65.10 26.76 10.25
C PRO A 594 -64.95 26.18 11.73
N LEU A 595 -63.84 26.52 12.42
CA LEU A 595 -63.63 26.66 13.89
C LEU A 595 -63.37 25.43 14.83
N GLY A 596 -62.31 25.53 15.64
CA GLY A 596 -62.46 25.52 17.11
C GLY A 596 -61.75 24.45 17.98
N HIS A 597 -60.72 24.89 18.71
CA HIS A 597 -60.44 24.63 20.15
C HIS A 597 -59.77 23.35 20.71
N SER A 598 -58.63 23.63 21.38
CA SER A 598 -58.22 23.30 22.77
C SER A 598 -57.75 21.90 23.21
N VAL A 599 -56.59 21.94 23.89
CA VAL A 599 -55.88 20.97 24.76
C VAL A 599 -56.70 20.68 26.05
N PRO A 600 -56.51 19.53 26.75
CA PRO A 600 -55.68 19.52 27.98
C PRO A 600 -54.89 18.22 28.29
N LEU A 601 -54.08 18.32 29.35
CA LEU A 601 -53.05 17.45 29.93
C LEU A 601 -53.47 16.05 30.47
N ALA A 602 -52.48 15.12 30.43
CA ALA A 602 -51.98 14.08 31.37
C ALA A 602 -52.89 13.44 32.48
N PRO A 603 -52.59 12.19 32.92
CA PRO A 603 -51.62 11.99 34.02
C PRO A 603 -50.73 10.72 33.98
N LEU A 604 -49.67 10.77 34.81
CA LEU A 604 -48.72 9.71 35.21
C LEU A 604 -49.37 8.56 36.00
N VAL A 605 -48.82 7.33 35.87
CA VAL A 605 -48.71 6.35 36.97
C VAL A 605 -47.39 5.56 36.86
N SER A 606 -46.74 5.40 38.01
CA SER A 606 -45.48 4.71 38.32
C SER A 606 -45.63 3.20 38.56
N SER A 607 -44.58 2.40 38.29
CA SER A 607 -44.29 1.19 39.06
C SER A 607 -42.83 0.74 38.95
N THR A 608 -42.33 0.25 40.08
CA THR A 608 -40.97 -0.05 40.52
C THR A 608 -40.50 -1.49 40.22
N SER A 609 -39.16 -1.63 40.06
CA SER A 609 -38.25 -2.70 40.56
C SER A 609 -38.54 -4.19 40.30
N LEU A 610 -37.56 -4.92 39.73
CA LEU A 610 -36.72 -5.93 40.43
C LEU A 610 -35.88 -6.76 39.43
N ILE A 611 -34.60 -6.91 39.77
CA ILE A 611 -33.61 -7.85 39.19
C ILE A 611 -33.49 -9.03 40.17
N PRO A 612 -33.32 -10.26 39.68
CA PRO A 612 -32.06 -11.01 39.92
C PRO A 612 -31.27 -11.28 38.64
#